data_AF-A0AAE3JL94-F1
#
_entry.id   AF-A0AAE3JL94-F1
#
_cell.length_a   1.000
_cell.length_b   1.000
_cell.length_c   1.000
_cell.angle_alpha   90.00
_cell.angle_beta   90.00
_cell.angle_gamma   90.00
#
_symmetry.space_group_name_H-M   'P 1'
#
loop_
_entity.id
_entity.type
_entity.pdbx_description
1 polymer ?
#
loop_
_entity_poly.entity_id
_entity_poly.type
_entity_poly.pdbx_seq_one_letter_code
_entity_poly.pdbx_strand_id
1 'polypeptide(L)'
;MRVIIIILALSFTDLCNAQFISNDDKLHLAAGALISGATYIIVHTTIKNKKKAFWYSLGASALAGLTKELIDAGQDERFDTGEIIATTTGGLAMSTTLSIFVGKNKNRKKGAKTALVN
;
A
#
# COMPACT_ATOMS: atom_id res chain seq x y z
N MET A 1 2.92 -18.90 -19.37
CA MET A 1 2.98 -18.32 -18.01
C MET A 1 2.17 -17.03 -17.86
N ARG A 2 2.39 -15.96 -18.65
CA ARG A 2 1.67 -14.68 -18.45
C ARG A 2 0.14 -14.79 -18.58
N VAL A 3 -0.35 -15.55 -19.56
CA VAL A 3 -1.80 -15.75 -19.79
C VAL A 3 -2.45 -16.52 -18.63
N ILE A 4 -1.79 -17.53 -18.09
CA ILE A 4 -2.28 -18.32 -16.94
C ILE A 4 -2.42 -17.44 -15.69
N ILE A 5 -1.46 -16.55 -15.44
CA ILE A 5 -1.51 -15.60 -14.31
C ILE A 5 -2.69 -14.63 -14.46
N ILE A 6 -2.96 -14.17 -15.69
CA ILE A 6 -4.08 -13.25 -15.97
C ILE A 6 -5.43 -13.95 -15.79
N ILE A 7 -5.56 -15.18 -16.31
CA ILE A 7 -6.78 -15.98 -16.15
C ILE A 7 -7.03 -16.24 -14.66
N LEU A 8 -5.99 -16.66 -13.92
CA LEU A 8 -6.08 -16.88 -12.48
C LEU A 8 -6.49 -15.61 -11.72
N ALA A 9 -5.92 -14.45 -12.07
CA ALA A 9 -6.30 -13.18 -11.45
C ALA A 9 -7.77 -12.79 -11.74
N LEU A 10 -8.26 -13.06 -12.95
CA LEU A 10 -9.66 -12.78 -13.34
C LEU A 10 -10.66 -13.74 -12.66
N SER A 11 -10.26 -14.98 -12.38
CA SER A 11 -11.09 -15.97 -11.66
C SER A 11 -11.44 -15.58 -10.22
N PHE A 12 -10.76 -14.60 -9.63
CA PHE A 12 -11.06 -14.10 -8.28
C PHE A 12 -12.04 -12.92 -8.26
N THR A 13 -12.53 -12.45 -9.41
CA THR A 13 -13.47 -11.32 -9.47
C THR A 13 -14.82 -11.62 -8.83
N ASP A 14 -15.25 -12.89 -8.84
CA ASP A 14 -16.49 -13.34 -8.18
C ASP A 14 -16.44 -13.27 -6.64
N LEU A 15 -15.25 -13.05 -6.05
CA LEU A 15 -15.07 -12.86 -4.60
C LEU A 15 -15.17 -11.39 -4.17
N CYS A 16 -15.30 -10.44 -5.11
CA CYS A 16 -15.42 -9.02 -4.80
C CYS A 16 -16.83 -8.67 -4.32
N ASN A 17 -17.08 -8.82 -3.02
CA ASN A 17 -18.30 -8.32 -2.39
C ASN A 17 -18.10 -6.86 -1.96
N ALA A 18 -18.55 -5.91 -2.80
CA ALA A 18 -18.33 -4.47 -2.58
C ALA A 18 -19.07 -3.87 -1.37
N GLN A 19 -19.90 -4.65 -0.67
CA GLN A 19 -20.84 -4.17 0.34
C GLN A 19 -20.37 -4.37 1.80
N PHE A 20 -19.16 -4.89 2.03
CA PHE A 20 -18.73 -5.35 3.37
C PHE A 20 -17.97 -4.33 4.24
N ILE A 21 -17.75 -3.11 3.77
CA ILE A 21 -16.98 -2.12 4.54
C ILE A 21 -17.93 -1.39 5.49
N SER A 22 -17.88 -1.74 6.78
CA SER A 22 -18.52 -0.96 7.84
C SER A 22 -17.95 0.46 7.87
N ASN A 23 -18.64 1.41 8.50
CA ASN A 23 -18.09 2.78 8.60
C ASN A 23 -16.74 2.82 9.33
N ASP A 24 -16.51 1.87 10.24
CA ASP A 24 -15.25 1.74 10.98
C ASP A 24 -14.14 1.21 10.08
N ASP A 25 -14.42 0.17 9.29
CA ASP A 25 -13.48 -0.40 8.32
C ASP A 25 -12.98 0.64 7.29
N LYS A 26 -13.77 1.68 7.00
CA LYS A 26 -13.33 2.81 6.15
C LYS A 26 -12.19 3.59 6.80
N LEU A 27 -12.26 3.81 8.11
CA LEU A 27 -11.23 4.50 8.87
C LEU A 27 -9.95 3.67 8.90
N HIS A 28 -10.04 2.36 9.13
CA HIS A 28 -8.88 1.46 9.06
C HIS A 28 -8.24 1.45 7.68
N LEU A 29 -9.06 1.36 6.62
CA LEU A 29 -8.58 1.44 5.24
C LEU A 29 -7.89 2.78 4.96
N ALA A 30 -8.50 3.90 5.36
CA ALA A 30 -7.92 5.23 5.20
C ALA A 30 -6.62 5.39 6.01
N ALA A 31 -6.57 4.91 7.25
CA ALA A 31 -5.40 4.92 8.10
C ALA A 31 -4.25 4.11 7.47
N GLY A 32 -4.55 2.91 6.97
CA GLY A 32 -3.61 2.09 6.22
C GLY A 32 -3.02 2.81 5.00
N ALA A 33 -3.87 3.49 4.23
CA ALA A 33 -3.46 4.29 3.08
C ALA A 33 -2.55 5.47 3.50
N LEU A 34 -2.88 6.17 4.59
CA LEU A 34 -2.08 7.29 5.08
C LEU A 34 -0.70 6.83 5.59
N ILE A 35 -0.66 5.79 6.42
CA ILE A 35 0.58 5.24 7.00
C ILE A 35 1.52 4.75 5.91
N SER A 36 1.00 3.97 4.98
CA SER A 36 1.77 3.46 3.84
C SER A 36 2.21 4.61 2.92
N GLY A 37 1.35 5.60 2.66
CA GLY A 37 1.68 6.76 1.83
C GLY A 37 2.83 7.58 2.40
N ALA A 38 2.75 7.95 3.68
CA ALA A 38 3.80 8.68 4.37
C ALA A 38 5.11 7.88 4.41
N THR A 39 5.04 6.59 4.75
CA THR A 39 6.20 5.69 4.80
C THR A 39 6.84 5.54 3.43
N TYR A 40 6.03 5.36 2.37
CA TYR A 40 6.52 5.25 1.01
C TYR A 40 7.30 6.49 0.62
N ILE A 41 6.75 7.69 0.88
CA ILE A 41 7.41 8.95 0.56
C ILE A 41 8.75 9.04 1.27
N ILE A 42 8.78 8.84 2.59
CA ILE A 42 10.00 8.92 3.40
C ILE A 42 11.06 7.93 2.89
N VAL A 43 10.70 6.66 2.76
CA VAL A 43 11.63 5.59 2.33
C VAL A 43 12.09 5.82 0.89
N HIS A 44 11.19 6.28 0.01
CA HIS A 44 11.54 6.60 -1.37
C HIS A 44 12.48 7.80 -1.45
N THR A 45 12.27 8.84 -0.63
CA THR A 45 13.14 10.02 -0.61
C THR A 45 14.54 9.70 -0.08
N THR A 46 14.66 8.80 0.90
CA THR A 46 15.92 8.44 1.56
C THR A 46 16.69 7.39 0.79
N ILE A 47 16.04 6.27 0.45
CA ILE A 47 16.72 5.10 -0.16
C ILE A 47 16.75 5.22 -1.69
N LYS A 48 15.91 6.08 -2.29
CA LYS A 48 15.74 6.22 -3.75
C LYS A 48 15.41 4.90 -4.47
N ASN A 49 14.91 3.90 -3.75
CA ASN A 49 14.58 2.59 -4.28
C ASN A 49 13.07 2.31 -4.13
N LYS A 50 12.37 2.23 -5.27
CA LYS A 50 10.92 1.97 -5.31
C LYS A 50 10.51 0.64 -4.69
N LYS A 51 11.28 -0.43 -4.91
CA LYS A 51 10.93 -1.77 -4.41
C LYS A 51 11.01 -1.80 -2.89
N LYS A 52 12.07 -1.19 -2.32
CA LYS A 52 12.20 -1.06 -0.86
C LYS A 52 11.10 -0.16 -0.30
N ALA A 53 10.85 1.00 -0.91
CA ALA A 53 9.76 1.89 -0.50
C ALA A 53 8.40 1.17 -0.45
N PHE A 54 8.08 0.37 -1.48
CA PHE A 54 6.87 -0.44 -1.53
C PHE A 54 6.78 -1.40 -0.34
N TRP A 55 7.76 -2.29 -0.17
CA TRP A 55 7.69 -3.31 0.88
C TRP A 55 7.70 -2.72 2.30
N TYR A 56 8.43 -1.63 2.52
CA TYR A 56 8.47 -0.96 3.81
C TYR A 56 7.14 -0.27 4.11
N SER A 57 6.53 0.39 3.12
CA SER A 57 5.22 1.02 3.29
C SER A 57 4.11 0.02 3.56
N LEU A 58 4.10 -1.11 2.85
CA LEU A 58 3.12 -2.19 3.05
C LEU A 58 3.31 -2.85 4.42
N GLY A 59 4.56 -3.11 4.81
CA GLY A 59 4.89 -3.65 6.12
C GLY A 59 4.49 -2.69 7.25
N ALA A 60 4.70 -1.40 7.09
CA ALA A 60 4.33 -0.39 8.09
C ALA A 60 2.81 -0.33 8.32
N SER A 61 1.99 -0.36 7.27
CA SER A 61 0.53 -0.41 7.42
C SER A 61 0.04 -1.70 8.07
N ALA A 62 0.62 -2.85 7.70
CA ALA A 62 0.25 -4.14 8.30
C ALA A 62 0.62 -4.22 9.78
N LEU A 63 1.83 -3.76 10.13
CA LEU A 63 2.29 -3.69 11.51
C LEU A 63 1.45 -2.71 12.34
N ALA A 64 1.03 -1.58 11.76
CA ALA A 64 0.15 -0.64 12.45
C ALA A 64 -1.20 -1.27 12.79
N GLY A 65 -1.82 -1.97 11.84
CA GLY A 65 -3.07 -2.72 12.08
C GLY A 65 -2.90 -3.79 13.16
N LEU A 66 -1.85 -4.61 13.06
CA LEU A 66 -1.54 -5.62 14.08
C LEU A 66 -1.29 -5.01 15.47
N THR A 67 -0.61 -3.87 15.54
CA THR A 67 -0.30 -3.22 16.81
C THR A 67 -1.57 -2.69 17.47
N LYS A 68 -2.53 -2.14 16.71
CA LYS A 68 -3.80 -1.67 17.26
C LYS A 68 -4.60 -2.84 17.87
N GLU A 69 -4.76 -3.92 17.11
CA GLU A 69 -5.45 -5.13 17.61
C GLU A 69 -4.80 -5.75 18.85
N LEU A 70 -3.47 -5.74 18.93
CA LEU A 70 -2.76 -6.25 20.11
C LEU A 70 -2.97 -5.38 21.35
N ILE A 71 -3.12 -4.06 21.16
CA ILE A 71 -3.43 -3.14 22.25
C ILE A 71 -4.88 -3.36 22.72
N ASP A 72 -5.80 -3.52 21.78
CA ASP A 72 -7.23 -3.68 22.07
C ASP A 72 -7.53 -5.03 22.75
N ALA A 73 -6.88 -6.10 22.28
CA ALA A 73 -6.91 -7.41 22.96
C ALA A 73 -6.37 -7.36 24.40
N GLY A 74 -5.48 -6.41 24.70
CA GLY A 74 -4.99 -6.15 26.06
C GLY A 74 -5.95 -5.32 26.93
N GLN A 75 -6.97 -4.70 26.33
CA GLN A 75 -7.98 -3.85 26.98
C GLN A 75 -9.35 -4.54 27.10
N ASP A 76 -9.39 -5.88 27.03
CA ASP A 76 -10.60 -6.71 27.01
C ASP A 76 -11.52 -6.47 25.78
N GLU A 77 -11.03 -5.80 24.73
CA GLU A 77 -11.72 -5.73 23.45
C GLU A 77 -11.43 -6.97 22.60
N ARG A 78 -12.41 -7.37 21.77
CA ARG A 78 -12.29 -8.58 20.95
C ARG A 78 -11.36 -8.31 19.78
N PHE A 79 -10.29 -9.09 19.66
CA PHE A 79 -9.39 -9.08 18.51
C PHE A 79 -10.18 -9.23 17.20
N ASP A 80 -10.23 -8.16 16.40
CA ASP A 80 -10.91 -8.10 15.12
C ASP A 80 -9.89 -8.20 13.98
N THR A 81 -9.90 -9.36 13.33
CA THR A 81 -9.04 -9.59 12.17
C THR A 81 -9.46 -8.74 10.96
N GLY A 82 -10.71 -8.25 10.94
CA GLY A 82 -11.24 -7.35 9.93
C GLY A 82 -10.47 -6.03 9.84
N GLU A 83 -10.16 -5.41 10.98
CA GLU A 83 -9.44 -4.14 11.04
C GLU A 83 -7.99 -4.25 10.53
N ILE A 84 -7.31 -5.37 10.83
CA ILE A 84 -5.98 -5.66 10.29
C ILE A 84 -6.05 -5.77 8.76
N ILE A 85 -7.05 -6.49 8.25
CA ILE A 85 -7.24 -6.69 6.82
C ILE A 85 -7.57 -5.34 6.16
N ALA A 86 -8.45 -4.54 6.73
CA ALA A 86 -8.82 -3.23 6.22
C ALA A 86 -7.61 -2.29 6.17
N THR A 87 -6.85 -2.20 7.27
CA THR A 87 -5.61 -1.39 7.36
C THR A 87 -4.56 -1.86 6.36
N THR A 88 -4.34 -3.17 6.25
CA THR A 88 -3.38 -3.73 5.30
C THR A 88 -3.81 -3.51 3.85
N THR A 89 -5.12 -3.60 3.57
CA THR A 89 -5.67 -3.41 2.22
C THR A 89 -5.56 -1.96 1.78
N GLY A 90 -5.88 -1.01 2.66
CA GLY A 90 -5.64 0.42 2.40
C GLY A 90 -4.16 0.72 2.17
N GLY A 91 -3.31 0.09 2.96
CA GLY A 91 -1.86 0.11 2.79
C GLY A 91 -1.40 -0.38 1.42
N LEU A 92 -1.86 -1.57 1.03
CA LEU A 92 -1.56 -2.18 -0.26
C LEU A 92 -2.03 -1.32 -1.44
N ALA A 93 -3.24 -0.76 -1.35
CA ALA A 93 -3.80 0.11 -2.37
C ALA A 93 -2.92 1.35 -2.58
N MET A 94 -2.54 2.04 -1.51
CA MET A 94 -1.73 3.24 -1.60
C MET A 94 -0.26 2.96 -1.97
N SER A 95 0.38 1.94 -1.37
CA SER A 95 1.72 1.50 -1.75
C SER A 95 1.81 1.12 -3.23
N THR A 96 0.81 0.41 -3.75
CA THR A 96 0.73 0.03 -5.17
C THR A 96 0.58 1.27 -6.03
N THR A 97 -0.35 2.15 -5.68
CA THR A 97 -0.57 3.43 -6.38
C THR A 97 0.72 4.24 -6.46
N LEU A 98 1.39 4.47 -5.35
CA LEU A 98 2.65 5.20 -5.33
C LEU A 98 3.76 4.47 -6.09
N SER A 99 3.84 3.14 -6.04
CA SER A 99 4.85 2.40 -6.81
C SER A 99 4.73 2.57 -8.33
N ILE A 100 3.48 2.68 -8.81
CA ILE A 100 3.12 2.92 -10.20
C ILE A 100 3.42 4.37 -10.58
N PHE A 101 2.85 5.33 -9.83
CA PHE A 101 2.84 6.74 -10.21
C PHE A 101 4.09 7.53 -9.78
N VAL A 102 4.77 7.14 -8.70
CA VAL A 102 6.02 7.79 -8.27
C VAL A 102 7.15 7.31 -9.18
N GLY A 103 7.35 7.99 -10.29
CA GLY A 103 8.07 7.52 -11.49
C GLY A 103 9.49 8.04 -11.71
N LYS A 104 10.46 7.11 -11.58
CA LYS A 104 11.78 7.00 -12.25
C LYS A 104 12.37 8.32 -12.81
N ASN A 105 13.29 8.90 -12.05
CA ASN A 105 14.12 10.07 -12.40
C ASN A 105 15.11 9.84 -13.59
N LYS A 106 14.77 8.97 -14.55
CA LYS A 106 15.58 8.72 -15.76
C LYS A 106 15.24 9.69 -16.89
N ASN A 107 13.99 10.19 -16.96
CA ASN A 107 13.58 11.16 -17.98
C ASN A 107 14.04 12.59 -17.69
N ARG A 108 14.14 12.98 -16.41
CA ARG A 108 14.67 14.30 -16.03
C ARG A 108 16.15 14.47 -16.39
N LYS A 109 16.94 13.40 -16.31
CA LYS A 109 18.35 13.39 -16.76
C LYS A 109 18.52 13.43 -18.29
N LYS A 110 17.55 12.91 -19.05
CA LYS A 110 17.56 13.02 -20.52
C LYS A 110 17.23 14.43 -20.98
N GLY A 111 16.19 15.05 -20.41
CA GLY A 111 15.81 16.44 -20.70
C GLY A 111 16.89 17.46 -20.32
N ALA A 112 17.55 17.27 -19.17
CA ALA A 112 18.67 18.12 -18.76
C ALA A 112 19.92 17.91 -19.62
N LYS A 113 20.19 16.69 -20.12
CA LYS A 113 21.30 16.48 -21.06
C LYS A 113 21.01 17.12 -22.41
N THR A 114 19.81 16.95 -22.98
CA THR A 114 19.45 17.58 -24.27
C THR A 114 19.43 19.11 -24.21
N ALA A 115 19.10 19.70 -23.06
CA ALA A 115 19.13 21.16 -22.88
C ALA A 115 20.55 21.73 -22.63
N LEU A 116 21.56 20.89 -22.41
CA LEU A 116 22.96 21.30 -22.24
C LEU A 116 23.81 21.07 -23.49
N VAL A 117 23.26 20.41 -24.52
CA VAL A 117 23.92 20.23 -25.84
C VAL A 117 23.22 20.98 -26.99
N ASN A 118 22.19 21.79 -26.67
CA ASN A 118 21.65 22.85 -27.53
C ASN A 118 22.09 24.20 -26.97
#